data_AF-A0A2B7XQ92-F1
#
_entry.id   AF-A0A2B7XQ92-F1
#
_cell.length_a   1.000
_cell.length_b   1.000
_cell.length_c   1.000
_cell.angle_alpha   90.00
_cell.angle_beta   90.00
_cell.angle_gamma   90.00
#
_symmetry.space_group_name_H-M   'P 1'
#
loop_
_entity.id
_entity.type
_entity.pdbx_description
1 polymer ?
#
loop_
_entity_poly.entity_id
_entity_poly.type
_entity_poly.pdbx_seq_one_letter_code
_entity_poly.pdbx_strand_id
1 'polypeptide(L)'
;MAPRSMIKIALCAIVTYILLTYTPSYTVRQSYKWTFLAVYLNVFVVQTIYSVILRPAFFSPFRQLPMPPGQSIWNGHYSQILSIPGGVRFRKWAHEIPNDGLIHYHFLLNSERLLVTSPKGIADVLV
;
A
#
# COMPACT_ATOMS: atom_id res chain seq x y z
N MET A 1 12.10 21.51 -0.26
CA MET A 1 11.64 20.25 -0.92
C MET A 1 10.14 20.16 -0.71
N ALA A 2 9.31 20.44 -1.72
CA ALA A 2 7.86 20.43 -1.54
C ALA A 2 7.41 19.00 -1.17
N PRO A 3 6.53 18.82 -0.16
CA PRO A 3 6.03 17.51 0.19
C PRO A 3 5.27 16.93 -1.01
N ARG A 4 5.48 15.64 -1.30
CA ARG A 4 4.91 14.94 -2.48
C ARG A 4 3.39 15.10 -2.61
N SER A 5 2.69 15.37 -1.50
CA SER A 5 1.26 15.68 -1.46
C SER A 5 0.92 17.03 -2.12
N MET A 6 1.73 18.07 -1.93
CA MET A 6 1.50 19.39 -2.52
C MET A 6 1.62 19.37 -4.05
N ILE A 7 2.57 18.60 -4.58
CA ILE A 7 2.74 18.44 -6.03
C ILE A 7 1.48 17.81 -6.66
N LYS A 8 0.90 16.78 -6.01
CA LYS A 8 -0.32 16.12 -6.50
C LYS A 8 -1.52 17.05 -6.51
N ILE A 9 -1.69 17.83 -5.43
CA ILE A 9 -2.79 18.80 -5.33
C ILE A 9 -2.65 19.87 -6.42
N ALA A 10 -1.44 20.40 -6.61
CA ALA A 10 -1.16 21.37 -7.67
C ALA A 10 -1.44 20.81 -9.07
N LEU A 11 -1.01 19.58 -9.35
CA LEU A 11 -1.31 18.90 -10.62
C LEU A 11 -2.82 18.70 -10.84
N CYS A 12 -3.57 18.28 -9.83
CA CYS A 12 -5.03 18.13 -9.93
C CYS A 12 -5.71 19.48 -10.21
N ALA A 13 -5.24 20.55 -9.59
CA ALA A 13 -5.76 21.90 -9.82
C ALA A 13 -5.47 22.39 -11.25
N ILE A 14 -4.26 22.16 -11.75
CA ILE A 14 -3.87 22.49 -13.14
C ILE A 14 -4.73 21.69 -14.14
N VAL A 15 -4.86 20.38 -13.96
CA VAL A 15 -5.69 19.52 -14.82
C VAL A 15 -7.14 19.98 -14.81
N THR A 16 -7.67 20.34 -13.65
CA THR A 16 -9.03 20.88 -13.52
C THR A 16 -9.19 22.18 -14.30
N TYR A 17 -8.24 23.11 -14.17
CA TYR A 17 -8.25 24.37 -14.89
C TYR A 17 -8.22 24.16 -16.42
N ILE A 18 -7.38 23.25 -16.91
CA ILE A 18 -7.28 22.89 -18.33
C ILE A 18 -8.60 22.29 -18.83
N LEU A 19 -9.19 21.34 -18.08
CA LEU A 19 -10.46 20.71 -18.44
C LEU A 19 -11.59 21.71 -18.61
N LEU A 20 -11.70 22.70 -17.72
CA LEU A 20 -12.74 23.73 -17.81
C LEU A 20 -12.51 24.72 -18.95
N THR A 21 -11.25 25.02 -19.29
CA THR A 21 -10.91 26.00 -20.31
C THR A 21 -11.06 25.45 -21.72
N TYR A 22 -10.63 24.20 -21.95
CA TYR A 22 -10.53 23.63 -23.30
C TYR A 22 -11.62 22.60 -23.62
N THR A 23 -12.22 21.96 -22.60
CA THR A 23 -13.16 20.86 -22.80
C THR A 23 -14.31 20.90 -21.79
N PRO A 24 -15.14 21.96 -21.78
CA PRO A 24 -16.20 22.14 -20.78
C PRO A 24 -17.22 20.99 -20.76
N SER A 25 -17.36 20.22 -21.85
CA SER A 25 -18.26 19.07 -21.97
C SER A 25 -17.96 17.92 -20.99
N TYR A 26 -16.73 17.77 -20.51
CA TYR A 26 -16.35 16.75 -19.52
C TYR A 26 -16.41 17.26 -18.06
N THR A 27 -16.93 18.47 -17.84
CA THR A 27 -16.96 19.11 -16.53
C THR A 27 -18.17 18.65 -15.73
N VAL A 28 -17.98 18.30 -14.45
CA VAL A 28 -19.08 17.90 -13.58
C VAL A 28 -19.86 19.16 -13.18
N ARG A 29 -21.08 19.31 -13.70
CA ARG A 29 -21.98 20.44 -13.44
C ARG A 29 -21.38 21.83 -13.71
N GLN A 30 -20.41 21.92 -14.63
CA GLN A 30 -19.68 23.17 -14.95
C GLN A 30 -19.04 23.88 -13.72
N SER A 31 -18.78 23.14 -12.64
CA SER A 31 -18.25 23.71 -11.40
C SER A 31 -16.80 23.30 -11.17
N TYR A 32 -15.96 24.28 -10.84
CA TYR A 32 -14.55 24.05 -10.48
C TYR A 32 -14.40 23.10 -9.30
N LYS A 33 -15.25 23.23 -8.27
CA LYS A 33 -15.15 22.44 -7.03
C LYS A 33 -15.46 20.96 -7.29
N TRP A 34 -16.55 20.67 -8.02
CA TRP A 34 -16.97 19.31 -8.31
C TRP A 34 -16.02 18.60 -9.27
N THR A 35 -15.50 19.32 -10.25
CA THR A 35 -14.54 18.76 -11.21
C THR A 35 -13.19 18.48 -10.54
N PHE A 36 -12.70 19.39 -9.69
CA PHE A 36 -11.51 19.15 -8.89
C PHE A 36 -11.67 17.93 -7.99
N LEU A 37 -12.80 17.82 -7.27
CA LEU A 37 -13.08 16.69 -6.40
C LEU A 37 -13.11 15.36 -7.19
N ALA A 38 -13.76 15.34 -8.35
CA ALA A 38 -13.84 14.15 -9.20
C ALA A 38 -12.45 13.73 -9.71
N VAL A 39 -11.64 14.68 -10.21
CA VAL A 39 -10.27 14.42 -10.68
C VAL A 39 -9.40 13.91 -9.52
N TYR A 40 -9.45 14.58 -8.37
CA TYR A 40 -8.68 14.19 -7.20
C TYR A 40 -9.05 12.79 -6.71
N LEU A 41 -10.34 12.48 -6.62
CA LEU A 41 -10.82 11.15 -6.24
C LEU A 41 -10.40 10.08 -7.25
N ASN A 42 -10.46 10.38 -8.54
CA ASN A 42 -10.01 9.45 -9.58
C ASN A 42 -8.51 9.11 -9.42
N VAL A 43 -7.66 10.13 -9.29
CA VAL A 43 -6.22 9.95 -9.05
C VAL A 43 -5.98 9.17 -7.76
N PHE A 44 -6.72 9.49 -6.69
CA PHE A 44 -6.61 8.80 -5.42
C PHE A 44 -6.97 7.31 -5.52
N VAL A 45 -8.05 6.97 -6.24
CA VAL A 45 -8.46 5.57 -6.47
C VAL A 45 -7.40 4.81 -7.27
N VAL A 46 -6.93 5.39 -8.38
CA VAL A 46 -5.88 4.77 -9.21
C VAL A 46 -4.61 4.55 -8.41
N GLN A 47 -4.19 5.55 -7.62
CA GLN A 47 -3.01 5.43 -6.77
C GLN A 47 -3.19 4.38 -5.68
N THR A 48 -4.38 4.29 -5.07
CA THR A 48 -4.68 3.29 -4.03
C THR A 48 -4.61 1.89 -4.61
N ILE A 49 -5.25 1.66 -5.77
CA ILE A 49 -5.19 0.37 -6.48
C ILE A 49 -3.73 0.03 -6.85
N TYR A 50 -2.96 1.01 -7.33
CA TYR A 50 -1.56 0.81 -7.66
C TYR A 50 -0.74 0.39 -6.42
N SER A 51 -0.85 1.13 -5.32
CA SER A 51 -0.06 0.87 -4.12
C SER A 51 -0.48 -0.39 -3.36
N VAL A 52 -1.78 -0.68 -3.32
CA VAL A 52 -2.34 -1.80 -2.53
C VAL A 52 -2.35 -3.10 -3.32
N ILE A 53 -2.60 -3.08 -4.63
CA ILE A 53 -2.78 -4.30 -5.41
C ILE A 53 -1.59 -4.53 -6.34
N LEU A 54 -1.32 -3.59 -7.25
CA LEU A 54 -0.33 -3.78 -8.32
C LEU A 54 1.10 -3.86 -7.78
N ARG A 55 1.47 -2.94 -6.88
CA ARG A 55 2.83 -2.85 -6.33
C ARG A 55 3.25 -4.11 -5.56
N PRO A 56 2.51 -4.58 -4.54
CA PRO A 56 2.92 -5.78 -3.80
C PRO A 56 2.89 -7.04 -4.68
N ALA A 57 1.97 -7.14 -5.64
CA ALA A 57 1.90 -8.29 -6.54
C ALA A 57 3.04 -8.34 -7.57
N PHE A 58 3.38 -7.21 -8.21
CA PHE A 58 4.22 -7.19 -9.41
C PHE A 58 5.56 -6.46 -9.29
N PHE A 59 5.71 -5.56 -8.32
CA PHE A 59 6.88 -4.66 -8.26
C PHE A 59 7.69 -4.78 -6.98
N SER A 60 7.25 -5.63 -6.06
CA SER A 60 7.93 -5.79 -4.78
C SER A 60 9.26 -6.53 -4.92
N PRO A 61 10.34 -6.05 -4.28
CA PRO A 61 11.62 -6.77 -4.23
C PRO A 61 11.56 -7.98 -3.29
N PHE A 62 10.63 -8.01 -2.35
CA PHE A 62 10.56 -9.03 -1.28
C PHE A 62 9.77 -10.28 -1.67
N ARG A 63 9.31 -10.38 -2.92
CA ARG A 63 8.50 -11.53 -3.40
C ARG A 63 9.24 -12.87 -3.43
N GLN A 64 10.57 -12.82 -3.44
CA GLN A 64 11.40 -14.03 -3.38
C GLN A 64 11.47 -14.62 -1.97
N LEU A 65 11.12 -13.83 -0.95
CA LEU A 65 11.12 -14.30 0.43
C LEU A 65 9.90 -15.18 0.72
N PRO A 66 10.04 -16.16 1.64
CA PRO A 66 8.94 -17.01 2.03
C PRO A 66 7.82 -16.19 2.68
N MET A 67 6.58 -16.60 2.41
CA MET A 67 5.39 -15.84 2.78
C MET A 67 4.32 -16.76 3.40
N PRO A 68 3.59 -16.32 4.44
CA PRO A 68 2.50 -17.09 5.00
C PRO A 68 1.36 -17.31 3.99
N PRO A 69 0.61 -18.42 4.09
CA PRO A 69 -0.59 -18.62 3.31
C PRO A 69 -1.79 -17.80 3.85
N GLY A 70 -2.80 -17.60 3.00
CA GLY A 70 -4.07 -17.00 3.40
C GLY A 70 -4.10 -15.47 3.42
N GLN A 71 -3.28 -14.81 2.60
CA GLN A 71 -3.39 -13.38 2.37
C GLN A 71 -4.74 -13.01 1.73
N SER A 72 -5.30 -11.89 2.16
CA SER A 72 -6.44 -11.23 1.51
C SER A 72 -5.96 -10.26 0.43
N ILE A 73 -6.80 -10.03 -0.59
CA ILE A 73 -6.49 -9.14 -1.72
C ILE A 73 -6.27 -7.69 -1.28
N TRP A 74 -6.96 -7.24 -0.23
CA TRP A 74 -6.93 -5.83 0.21
C TRP A 74 -6.11 -5.57 1.48
N ASN A 75 -6.07 -6.51 2.42
CA ASN A 75 -5.51 -6.30 3.76
C ASN A 75 -4.47 -7.36 4.15
N GLY A 76 -3.91 -8.09 3.18
CA GLY A 76 -2.87 -9.08 3.42
C GLY A 76 -3.28 -10.07 4.51
N HIS A 77 -2.42 -10.24 5.50
CA HIS A 77 -2.64 -11.11 6.66
C HIS A 77 -3.21 -10.39 7.88
N TYR A 78 -3.67 -9.14 7.75
CA TYR A 78 -4.11 -8.32 8.87
C TYR A 78 -5.21 -8.98 9.71
N SER A 79 -6.22 -9.58 9.05
CA SER A 79 -7.30 -10.29 9.74
C SER A 79 -6.78 -11.47 10.55
N GLN A 80 -5.82 -12.20 10.01
CA GLN A 80 -5.14 -13.26 10.75
C GLN A 80 -4.42 -12.65 11.95
N ILE A 81 -3.54 -11.66 11.76
CA ILE A 81 -2.76 -11.07 12.85
C ILE A 81 -3.64 -10.59 14.02
N LEU A 82 -4.79 -9.97 13.73
CA LEU A 82 -5.71 -9.48 14.77
C LEU A 82 -6.47 -10.57 15.52
N SER A 83 -6.74 -11.71 14.88
CA SER A 83 -7.57 -12.75 15.50
C SER A 83 -6.91 -13.47 16.68
N ILE A 84 -5.58 -13.37 16.87
CA ILE A 84 -4.90 -13.88 18.05
C ILE A 84 -3.93 -12.82 18.58
N PRO A 85 -4.17 -12.28 19.79
CA PRO A 85 -3.30 -11.26 20.38
C PRO A 85 -1.94 -11.86 20.83
N GLY A 86 -0.98 -10.98 21.15
CA GLY A 86 0.28 -11.37 21.78
C GLY A 86 1.33 -11.96 20.83
N GLY A 87 1.21 -11.74 19.52
CA GLY A 87 2.22 -12.16 18.54
C GLY A 87 2.34 -13.68 18.34
N VAL A 88 1.40 -14.46 18.88
CA VAL A 88 1.33 -15.91 18.73
C VAL A 88 1.35 -16.32 17.25
N ARG A 89 0.72 -15.53 16.38
CA ARG A 89 0.76 -15.78 14.93
C ARG A 89 2.15 -15.64 14.33
N PHE A 90 2.90 -14.61 14.71
CA PHE A 90 4.27 -14.44 14.25
C PHE A 90 5.17 -15.58 14.73
N ARG A 91 4.97 -16.06 15.97
CA ARG A 91 5.68 -17.25 16.49
C ARG A 91 5.35 -18.51 15.67
N LYS A 92 4.07 -18.75 15.36
CA LYS A 92 3.66 -19.87 14.52
C LYS A 92 4.29 -19.80 13.13
N TRP A 93 4.24 -18.65 12.48
CA TRP A 93 4.87 -18.44 11.18
C TRP A 93 6.38 -18.70 11.21
N ALA A 94 7.07 -18.26 12.26
CA ALA A 94 8.51 -18.50 12.41
C ALA A 94 8.88 -19.98 12.49
N HIS A 95 8.00 -20.83 13.03
CA HIS A 95 8.22 -22.28 13.17
C HIS A 95 7.67 -23.11 12.01
N GLU A 96 6.53 -22.72 11.44
CA GLU A 96 5.80 -23.52 10.44
C GLU A 96 6.24 -23.23 9.00
N ILE A 97 6.71 -22.01 8.72
CA ILE A 97 7.11 -21.60 7.37
C ILE A 97 8.61 -21.87 7.21
N PRO A 98 9.07 -22.64 6.21
CA PRO A 98 10.50 -22.81 5.96
C PRO A 98 11.10 -21.47 5.58
N ASN A 99 11.99 -20.94 6.43
CA ASN A 99 12.57 -19.62 6.28
C ASN A 99 14.06 -19.61 6.65
N ASP A 100 14.83 -18.75 6.00
CA ASP A 100 16.26 -18.53 6.28
C ASP A 100 16.46 -17.23 7.06
N GLY A 101 15.76 -17.11 8.20
CA GLY A 101 15.88 -15.96 9.09
C GLY A 101 15.00 -14.74 8.77
N LEU A 102 14.28 -14.76 7.64
CA LEU A 102 13.34 -13.72 7.22
C LEU A 102 12.06 -14.30 6.62
N ILE A 103 10.92 -13.71 6.98
CA ILE A 103 9.61 -14.00 6.39
C ILE A 103 9.00 -12.70 5.89
N HIS A 104 8.52 -12.68 4.66
CA HIS A 104 7.77 -11.55 4.10
C HIS A 104 6.28 -11.72 4.36
N TYR A 105 5.61 -10.69 4.86
CA TYR A 105 4.16 -10.71 5.05
C TYR A 105 3.52 -9.35 4.77
N HIS A 106 2.29 -9.38 4.28
CA HIS A 106 1.46 -8.18 4.11
C HIS A 106 0.65 -7.87 5.38
N PHE A 107 0.67 -6.62 5.80
CA PHE A 107 -0.17 -6.07 6.86
C PHE A 107 -1.37 -5.31 6.26
N LEU A 108 -1.98 -4.40 7.02
CA LEU A 108 -3.09 -3.56 6.58
C LEU A 108 -2.77 -2.84 5.25
N LEU A 109 -3.74 -2.77 4.33
CA LEU A 109 -3.59 -2.20 2.98
C LEU A 109 -2.42 -2.78 2.18
N ASN A 110 -2.15 -4.08 2.36
CA ASN A 110 -1.00 -4.78 1.78
C ASN A 110 0.35 -4.09 2.02
N SER A 111 0.50 -3.39 3.16
CA SER A 111 1.78 -2.85 3.54
C SER A 111 2.77 -3.98 3.80
N GLU A 112 3.86 -3.98 3.04
CA GLU A 112 4.90 -5.00 3.07
C GLU A 112 5.71 -4.89 4.36
N ARG A 113 5.88 -6.01 5.06
CA ARG A 113 6.66 -6.10 6.29
C ARG A 113 7.50 -7.36 6.29
N LEU A 114 8.65 -7.26 6.93
CA LEU A 114 9.55 -8.39 7.16
C LEU A 114 9.49 -8.79 8.62
N LEU A 115 9.30 -10.08 8.86
CA LEU A 115 9.47 -10.70 10.17
C LEU A 115 10.86 -11.31 10.22
N VAL A 116 11.67 -10.83 11.14
CA VAL A 116 13.01 -11.38 11.39
C VAL A 116 12.89 -12.52 12.40
N THR A 117 13.32 -13.71 12.00
CA THR A 117 13.19 -14.94 12.79
C THR A 117 14.54 -15.44 13.31
N SER A 118 15.66 -15.01 12.72
CA SER A 118 16.99 -15.42 13.18
C SER A 118 17.48 -14.60 14.39
N PRO A 119 18.12 -15.20 15.40
CA PRO A 119 18.69 -14.47 16.53
C PRO A 119 19.71 -13.42 16.10
N LYS A 120 20.54 -13.73 15.10
CA LYS A 120 21.51 -12.79 14.52
C LYS A 120 20.82 -11.60 13.85
N GLY A 121 19.80 -11.85 13.02
CA GLY A 121 19.07 -10.76 12.37
C GLY A 121 18.33 -9.86 13.37
N ILE A 122 17.82 -10.43 14.46
CA ILE A 122 17.21 -9.63 15.54
C ILE A 122 18.28 -8.75 16.20
N ALA A 123 19.47 -9.29 16.49
CA ALA A 123 20.57 -8.50 17.03
C ALA A 123 20.96 -7.35 16.08
N ASP A 124 21.10 -7.62 14.78
CA ASP A 124 21.49 -6.62 13.78
C ASP A 124 20.46 -5.48 13.63
N VAL A 125 19.17 -5.74 13.84
CA VAL A 125 18.09 -4.73 13.74
C VAL A 125 17.94 -3.90 15.02
N LEU A 126 18.42 -4.40 16.16
CA LEU A 126 18.31 -3.74 17.46
C LEU A 126 19.50 -2.82 17.81
N VAL A 127 20.55 -2.84 17.01
CA VAL A 127 21.74 -1.96 17.13
C VAL A 127 21.49 -0.64 16.40
#